data_AF-A0A0I9N7B0-F1
#
_entry.id   AF-A0A0I9N7B0-F1
#
_cell.length_a   1.000
_cell.length_b   1.000
_cell.length_c   1.000
_cell.angle_alpha   90.00
_cell.angle_beta   90.00
_cell.angle_gamma   90.00
#
_symmetry.space_group_name_H-M   'P 1'
#
loop_
_entity.id
_entity.type
_entity.pdbx_description
1 polymer ?
#
loop_
_entity_poly.entity_id
_entity_poly.type
_entity_poly.pdbx_seq_one_letter_code
_entity_poly.pdbx_strand_id
1 'polypeptide(L)' 'MILFILFFAIAASDKALITHSCPGGKSVCPDSATCCLINEGIYGCCPMMDAVCCNDLIHCCPPATKCDMIHRQCLQD' A
#
# COMPACT_ATOMS: atom_id res chain seq x y z
N MET A 1 40.37 5.69 -14.97
CA MET A 1 39.46 6.32 -13.99
C MET A 1 38.11 6.72 -14.58
N ILE A 2 38.03 7.10 -15.87
CA ILE A 2 36.77 7.55 -16.51
C ILE A 2 35.73 6.42 -16.67
N LEU A 3 36.17 5.17 -16.88
CA LEU A 3 35.28 4.02 -17.05
C LEU A 3 34.51 3.63 -15.76
N PHE A 4 35.07 3.93 -14.58
CA PHE A 4 34.39 3.68 -13.30
C PHE A 4 33.24 4.66 -13.06
N ILE A 5 33.37 5.90 -13.54
CA ILE A 5 32.34 6.95 -13.37
C ILE A 5 31.09 6.61 -14.17
N LEU A 6 31.26 6.01 -15.35
CA LEU A 6 30.14 5.53 -16.16
C LEU A 6 29.41 4.34 -15.52
N PHE A 7 30.12 3.49 -14.76
CA PHE A 7 29.50 2.35 -14.08
C PHE A 7 28.61 2.76 -12.89
N PHE A 8 28.97 3.80 -12.15
CA PHE A 8 28.14 4.29 -11.04
C PHE A 8 26.83 4.97 -11.50
N ALA A 9 26.79 5.50 -12.73
CA ALA A 9 25.62 6.23 -13.24
C ALA A 9 24.48 5.32 -13.75
N ILE A 10 24.74 4.04 -14.03
CA ILE A 10 23.71 3.14 -14.64
C ILE A 10 22.80 2.47 -13.59
N ALA A 11 22.93 2.80 -12.30
CA ALA A 11 22.17 2.16 -11.22
C ALA A 11 20.86 2.87 -10.83
N ALA A 12 20.36 3.82 -11.64
CA ALA A 12 19.01 4.35 -11.48
C ALA A 12 18.02 3.47 -12.27
N SER A 13 17.83 2.22 -11.84
CA SER A 13 16.77 1.37 -12.40
C SER A 13 15.42 1.91 -11.96
N ASP A 14 14.78 2.65 -12.86
CA ASP A 14 13.38 3.03 -12.81
C ASP A 14 12.52 1.77 -12.68
N LYS A 15 12.28 1.31 -11.45
CA LYS A 15 11.14 0.44 -11.19
C LYS A 15 9.93 1.32 -11.47
N ALA A 16 9.41 1.23 -12.69
CA ALA A 16 8.09 1.73 -13.05
C ALA A 16 7.09 0.98 -12.15
N LEU A 17 6.93 1.49 -10.94
CA LEU A 17 5.98 1.01 -9.96
C LEU A 17 4.61 1.20 -10.59
N ILE A 18 3.92 0.11 -10.90
CA ILE A 18 2.54 0.20 -11.36
C ILE A 18 1.74 0.68 -10.16
N THR A 19 1.07 1.81 -10.33
CA THR A 19 0.30 2.48 -9.28
C THR A 19 -1.10 2.76 -9.76
N HIS A 20 -2.06 2.75 -8.84
CA HIS A 20 -3.42 3.17 -9.06
C HIS A 20 -3.78 4.30 -8.09
N SER A 21 -4.75 5.12 -8.50
CA SER A 21 -5.27 6.19 -7.66
C SER A 21 -6.39 5.66 -6.77
N CYS A 22 -6.32 5.95 -5.47
CA CYS A 22 -7.39 5.65 -4.54
C CYS A 22 -8.65 6.48 -4.86
N PRO A 23 -9.84 6.01 -4.42
CA PRO A 23 -11.05 6.83 -4.50
C PRO A 23 -10.83 8.20 -3.85
N GLY A 24 -11.33 9.27 -4.48
CA GLY A 24 -11.04 10.65 -4.07
C GLY A 24 -9.77 11.27 -4.65
N GLY A 25 -8.92 10.49 -5.33
CA GLY A 25 -7.82 10.99 -6.18
C GLY A 25 -6.67 11.68 -5.46
N LYS A 26 -6.62 11.62 -4.12
CA LYS A 26 -5.58 12.28 -3.31
C LYS A 26 -4.41 11.36 -2.92
N SER A 27 -4.63 10.06 -2.96
CA SER A 27 -3.64 9.06 -2.57
C SER A 27 -3.41 8.10 -3.73
N VAL A 28 -2.15 7.72 -3.93
CA VAL A 28 -1.72 6.81 -4.99
C VAL A 28 -1.00 5.65 -4.34
N CYS A 29 -1.45 4.43 -4.63
CA CYS A 29 -0.89 3.20 -4.07
C CYS A 29 -0.32 2.35 -5.19
N PRO A 30 0.72 1.54 -4.91
CA PRO A 30 1.13 0.51 -5.86
C PRO A 30 0.00 -0.51 -6.06
N ASP A 31 -0.05 -1.17 -7.20
CA ASP A 31 -1.07 -2.20 -7.48
C ASP A 31 -0.99 -3.41 -6.55
N SER A 32 0.18 -3.65 -5.94
CA SER A 32 0.34 -4.65 -4.88
C SER A 32 -0.19 -4.20 -3.51
N ALA A 33 -0.71 -2.97 -3.41
CA ALA A 33 -1.30 -2.41 -2.21
C ALA A 33 -2.80 -2.18 -2.43
N THR A 34 -3.53 -2.07 -1.32
CA THR A 34 -4.97 -1.81 -1.35
C THR A 34 -5.24 -0.42 -0.76
N CYS A 35 -6.05 0.37 -1.45
CA CYS A 35 -6.53 1.65 -0.95
C CYS A 35 -7.58 1.44 0.13
N CYS A 36 -7.29 1.85 1.36
CA CYS A 36 -8.25 1.85 2.46
C CYS A 36 -8.38 3.24 3.07
N LEU A 37 -9.58 3.57 3.56
CA LEU A 37 -9.80 4.78 4.34
C LEU A 37 -9.08 4.63 5.68
N ILE A 38 -8.24 5.62 6.01
CA ILE A 38 -7.57 5.72 7.32
C ILE A 38 -8.09 6.88 8.17
N ASN A 39 -8.90 7.74 7.56
CA ASN A 39 -9.66 8.79 8.22
C ASN A 39 -10.79 9.24 7.27
N GLU A 40 -11.72 10.07 7.74
CA GLU A 40 -12.79 10.61 6.88
C GLU A 40 -12.21 11.31 5.63
N GLY A 41 -12.37 10.67 4.46
CA GLY A 41 -11.89 11.17 3.17
C GLY A 41 -10.38 11.07 2.92
N ILE A 42 -9.62 10.43 3.82
CA ILE A 42 -8.17 10.20 3.66
C ILE A 42 -7.93 8.72 3.41
N TYR A 43 -7.29 8.42 2.28
CA TYR A 43 -6.92 7.06 1.89
C TYR A 43 -5.45 6.79 2.19
N GLY A 44 -5.17 5.62 2.74
CA GLY A 44 -3.83 5.05 2.91
C GLY A 44 -3.65 3.79 2.07
N CYS A 45 -2.38 3.40 1.92
CA CYS A 45 -2.01 2.19 1.19
C CYS A 45 -1.71 1.05 2.15
N CYS A 46 -2.53 0.01 2.15
CA CYS A 46 -2.23 -1.22 2.85
C CYS A 46 -1.18 -2.00 2.04
N PRO A 47 -0.09 -2.50 2.63
CA PRO A 47 1.02 -3.14 1.92
C PRO A 47 0.68 -4.55 1.39
N MET A 48 -0.60 -4.88 1.22
CA MET A 48 -1.12 -6.17 0.78
C MET A 48 -2.17 -5.96 -0.31
N MET A 49 -2.19 -6.87 -1.28
CA MET A 49 -3.23 -6.94 -2.30
C MET A 49 -4.50 -7.53 -1.69
N ASP A 50 -5.66 -7.06 -2.13
CA ASP A 50 -6.99 -7.48 -1.65
C ASP A 50 -7.13 -7.42 -0.12
N ALA A 51 -6.49 -6.43 0.51
CA ALA A 51 -6.54 -6.25 1.95
C ALA A 51 -7.96 -5.85 2.39
N VAL A 52 -8.37 -6.32 3.56
CA VAL A 52 -9.66 -5.96 4.16
C VAL A 52 -9.49 -4.64 4.91
N CYS A 53 -10.18 -3.61 4.43
CA CYS A 53 -10.23 -2.31 5.10
C CYS A 53 -11.10 -2.40 6.36
N CYS A 54 -10.49 -2.21 7.53
CA CYS A 54 -11.22 -2.21 8.79
C CYS A 54 -11.96 -0.88 9.01
N ASN A 55 -13.13 -0.94 9.66
CA ASN A 55 -13.96 0.25 9.92
C ASN A 55 -13.40 1.15 11.03
N ASP A 56 -12.33 0.75 11.70
CA ASP A 56 -11.62 1.62 12.65
C ASP A 56 -10.75 2.64 11.94
N LEU A 57 -10.50 2.45 10.63
CA LEU A 57 -9.64 3.30 9.83
C LEU A 57 -8.19 3.37 10.35
N ILE A 58 -7.77 2.41 11.20
CA ILE A 58 -6.43 2.40 11.79
C ILE A 58 -5.54 1.39 11.09
N HIS A 59 -6.09 0.22 10.77
CA HIS A 59 -5.32 -0.89 10.24
C HIS A 59 -6.07 -1.61 9.12
N CYS A 60 -5.30 -2.37 8.36
CA CYS A 60 -5.83 -3.24 7.33
C CYS A 60 -5.52 -4.68 7.70
N CYS A 61 -6.41 -5.57 7.32
CA CYS A 61 -6.24 -6.99 7.53
C CYS A 61 -5.89 -7.72 6.22
N PRO A 62 -5.20 -8.87 6.31
CA PRO A 62 -4.91 -9.71 5.15
C PRO A 62 -6.17 -10.11 4.35
N PRO A 63 -6.02 -10.53 3.08
CA PRO A 63 -7.15 -11.10 2.34
C PRO A 63 -7.73 -12.31 3.08
N ALA A 64 -9.05 -12.49 2.97
CA ALA A 64 -9.80 -13.56 3.64
C ALA A 64 -9.71 -13.57 5.18
N THR A 65 -9.51 -12.39 5.78
CA THR A 65 -9.61 -12.23 7.24
C THR A 65 -10.70 -11.22 7.59
N LYS A 66 -11.15 -11.24 8.84
CA LYS A 66 -12.16 -10.31 9.38
C LYS A 66 -11.50 -9.39 10.38
N CYS A 67 -11.95 -8.15 10.40
CA CYS A 67 -11.51 -7.18 11.40
C CYS A 67 -12.24 -7.41 12.72
N ASP A 68 -11.49 -7.67 13.78
CA ASP A 68 -11.97 -7.61 15.16
C ASP A 68 -11.74 -6.20 15.71
N MET A 69 -12.84 -5.43 15.80
CA MET A 69 -12.83 -4.06 16.27
C MET A 69 -12.58 -3.93 17.78
N ILE A 70 -12.83 -5.00 18.56
CA ILE A 70 -12.68 -5.01 20.01
C ILE A 70 -11.19 -5.17 20.35
N HIS A 71 -10.53 -6.13 19.71
CA HIS A 71 -9.13 -6.45 19.97
C HIS A 71 -8.16 -5.72 19.03
N ARG A 72 -8.65 -5.03 17.99
CA ARG A 72 -7.87 -4.44 16.88
C ARG A 72 -6.95 -5.48 16.24
N GLN A 73 -7.55 -6.62 15.90
CA GLN A 73 -6.85 -7.76 15.35
C GLN A 73 -7.56 -8.27 14.11
N CYS A 74 -6.82 -9.02 13.30
CA CYS A 74 -7.35 -9.71 12.15
C CYS A 74 -7.62 -11.15 12.54
N LEU A 75 -8.89 -11.55 12.51
CA LEU A 75 -9.30 -12.92 12.74
C LEU A 75 -9.37 -13.66 11.40
N GLN A 76 -8.79 -14.85 11.35
CA GLN A 76 -8.95 -15.72 10.20
C GLN A 76 -10.32 -16.40 10.27
N ASP A 77 -11.05 -16.39 9.15
CA ASP A 77 -12.29 -17.15 8.98
C ASP A 77 -12.03 -18.54 8.40
#